data_AF-T2J597-F1
#
_entry.id   AF-T2J597-F1
#
_cell.length_a   1.000
_cell.length_b   1.000
_cell.length_c   1.000
_cell.angle_alpha   90.00
_cell.angle_beta   90.00
_cell.angle_gamma   90.00
#
_symmetry.space_group_name_H-M   'P 1'
#
loop_
_entity.id
_entity.type
_entity.pdbx_description
1 polymer ?
#
loop_
_entity_poly.entity_id
_entity_poly.type
_entity_poly.pdbx_seq_one_letter_code
_entity_poly.pdbx_strand_id
1 'polypeptide(L)'
;MNKLSRRIFLSGSTAVTVVGVSQLVTSCGNNNNNNNNASDNPSSPPATPTTGEVNLYSSRHYNTDTELYNGFTKETGIKVNLVEGKADELIERIKSEGENTQADVFMTVDVARLWRAEDAAIFAPTSSAILEERIPASLRDPNGLWFGFTRRARVIMYNQDKVKPEELSTYEDLAGPKWKGLGNIG
;
A
#
# COMPACT_ATOMS: atom_id res chain seq x y z
N MET A 1 0.77 -3.40 43.80
CA MET A 1 0.74 -2.06 43.19
C MET A 1 0.20 -2.19 41.78
N ASN A 2 -1.08 -1.85 41.61
CA ASN A 2 -1.80 -1.93 40.33
C ASN A 2 -1.64 -0.61 39.56
N LYS A 3 -1.39 -0.68 38.25
CA LYS A 3 -1.90 0.29 37.28
C LYS A 3 -2.31 -0.43 36.00
N LEU A 4 -3.56 -0.91 35.98
CA LEU A 4 -4.34 -1.02 34.75
C LEU A 4 -4.67 0.39 34.28
N SER A 5 -4.46 0.69 33.00
CA SER A 5 -5.05 1.86 32.36
C SER A 5 -5.93 1.40 31.21
N ARG A 6 -7.20 1.12 31.54
CA ARG A 6 -8.30 0.99 30.57
C ARG A 6 -8.60 2.37 30.00
N ARG A 7 -8.44 2.56 28.69
CA ARG A 7 -9.13 3.64 27.97
C ARG A 7 -10.30 3.02 27.21
N ILE A 8 -11.44 3.09 27.87
CA ILE A 8 -12.76 2.94 27.28
C ILE A 8 -13.10 4.33 26.72
N PHE A 9 -13.31 4.43 25.41
CA PHE A 9 -14.04 5.56 24.84
C PHE A 9 -15.38 5.03 24.33
N LEU A 10 -16.42 5.34 25.11
CA LEU A 10 -17.81 5.35 24.68
C LEU A 10 -18.07 6.70 23.99
N SER A 11 -18.41 6.67 22.72
CA SER A 11 -19.36 7.58 22.07
C SER A 11 -20.07 6.70 21.03
N GLY A 12 -21.38 6.63 20.93
CA GLY A 12 -22.37 7.69 21.02
C GLY A 12 -23.28 7.45 19.81
N SER A 13 -24.25 6.57 20.02
CA SER A 13 -25.29 6.19 19.06
C SER A 13 -26.15 7.38 18.66
N THR A 14 -26.31 7.62 17.36
CA THR A 14 -27.58 8.12 16.78
C THR A 14 -27.72 7.63 15.35
N ALA A 15 -28.51 6.58 15.16
CA ALA A 15 -29.10 6.24 13.88
C ALA A 15 -30.24 7.23 13.60
N VAL A 16 -30.21 7.91 12.45
CA VAL A 16 -31.36 8.66 11.93
C VAL A 16 -32.07 7.77 10.93
N THR A 17 -33.23 7.25 11.33
CA THR A 17 -34.15 6.52 10.46
C THR A 17 -35.05 7.55 9.77
N VAL A 18 -34.95 7.70 8.45
CA VAL A 18 -35.92 8.46 7.67
C VAL A 18 -37.00 7.50 7.20
N VAL A 19 -38.15 7.53 7.87
CA VAL A 19 -39.42 6.99 7.35
C VAL A 19 -40.19 8.16 6.77
N GLY A 20 -40.37 8.17 5.45
CA GLY A 20 -41.15 9.15 4.71
C GLY A 20 -42.05 8.45 3.70
N VAL A 21 -43.25 8.10 4.15
CA VAL A 21 -44.38 7.61 3.35
C VAL A 21 -44.99 8.78 2.59
N SER A 22 -45.17 8.70 1.26
CA SER A 22 -46.43 9.15 0.63
C SER A 22 -46.56 8.81 -0.86
N GLN A 23 -47.59 8.02 -1.12
CA GLN A 23 -48.61 8.13 -2.17
C GLN A 23 -48.35 7.78 -3.65
N LEU A 24 -49.09 6.73 -4.02
CA LEU A 24 -49.66 6.34 -5.30
C LEU A 24 -50.11 7.52 -6.19
N VAL A 25 -49.75 7.42 -7.47
CA VAL A 25 -50.62 7.84 -8.56
C VAL A 25 -50.82 6.66 -9.51
N THR A 26 -52.05 6.14 -9.52
CA THR A 26 -52.57 5.26 -10.57
C THR A 26 -52.84 6.11 -11.80
N SER A 27 -52.31 5.68 -12.95
CA SER A 27 -52.87 6.04 -14.25
C SER A 27 -52.93 4.78 -15.12
N CYS A 28 -54.14 4.37 -15.45
CA CYS A 28 -54.43 3.38 -16.48
C CYS A 28 -54.47 4.10 -17.84
N GLY A 29 -53.75 3.56 -18.82
CA GLY A 29 -53.83 3.99 -20.23
C GLY A 29 -53.71 2.78 -21.15
N ASN A 30 -54.83 2.40 -21.75
CA ASN A 30 -55.02 1.28 -22.67
C ASN A 30 -54.56 1.65 -24.09
N ASN A 31 -53.77 0.80 -24.78
CA ASN A 31 -54.05 0.42 -26.17
C ASN A 31 -53.10 -0.67 -26.71
N ASN A 32 -53.75 -1.61 -27.40
CA ASN A 32 -53.23 -2.78 -28.08
C ASN A 32 -52.10 -2.46 -29.08
N ASN A 33 -51.09 -3.33 -29.13
CA ASN A 33 -50.55 -3.84 -30.39
C ASN A 33 -49.83 -5.17 -30.14
N ASN A 34 -50.39 -6.24 -30.71
CA ASN A 34 -49.72 -7.53 -30.85
C ASN A 34 -48.51 -7.36 -31.77
N ASN A 35 -47.34 -7.85 -31.34
CA ASN A 35 -46.41 -8.57 -32.20
C ASN A 35 -45.45 -9.39 -31.34
N ASN A 36 -45.50 -10.70 -31.56
CA ASN A 36 -44.64 -11.69 -30.93
C ASN A 36 -43.22 -11.60 -31.51
N ASN A 37 -42.23 -11.44 -30.65
CA ASN A 37 -40.99 -12.21 -30.71
C ASN A 37 -40.21 -12.03 -29.40
N ALA A 38 -40.15 -13.12 -28.65
CA ALA A 38 -39.35 -13.27 -27.46
C ALA A 38 -37.90 -13.56 -27.84
N SER A 39 -36.95 -12.75 -27.35
CA SER A 39 -35.66 -13.18 -26.81
C SER A 39 -34.83 -11.97 -26.36
N ASP A 40 -35.38 -11.13 -25.48
CA ASP A 40 -34.59 -10.18 -24.70
C ASP A 40 -34.12 -10.89 -23.43
N ASN A 41 -32.89 -11.41 -23.45
CA ASN A 41 -32.19 -11.87 -22.26
C ASN A 41 -31.51 -10.64 -21.62
N PRO A 42 -31.62 -10.43 -20.29
CA PRO A 42 -31.33 -9.14 -19.69
C PRO A 42 -29.84 -8.85 -19.79
N SER A 43 -29.53 -7.72 -20.42
CA SER A 43 -28.27 -7.02 -20.30
C SER A 43 -27.95 -6.87 -18.81
N SER A 44 -26.97 -7.64 -18.36
CA SER A 44 -26.25 -7.34 -17.12
C SER A 44 -25.84 -5.87 -17.20
N PRO A 45 -26.11 -5.02 -16.20
CA PRO A 45 -25.59 -3.66 -16.19
C PRO A 45 -24.08 -3.77 -16.38
N PRO A 46 -23.46 -2.99 -17.29
CA PRO A 46 -22.01 -2.91 -17.32
C PRO A 46 -21.58 -2.49 -15.91
N ALA A 47 -20.73 -3.30 -15.28
CA ALA A 47 -20.09 -2.93 -14.03
C ALA A 47 -19.48 -1.55 -14.28
N THR A 48 -20.06 -0.52 -13.65
CA THR A 48 -19.53 0.82 -13.75
C THR A 48 -18.12 0.74 -13.20
N PRO A 49 -17.07 1.01 -13.98
CA PRO A 49 -15.72 1.00 -13.43
C PRO A 49 -15.74 2.02 -12.31
N THR A 50 -15.56 1.55 -11.08
CA THR A 50 -15.41 2.42 -9.92
C THR A 50 -14.18 3.24 -10.23
N THR A 51 -14.39 4.49 -10.65
CA THR A 51 -13.33 5.37 -11.13
C THR A 51 -12.64 5.94 -9.89
N GLY A 52 -11.93 5.06 -9.19
CA GLY A 52 -11.15 5.39 -8.02
C GLY A 52 -9.78 5.90 -8.42
N GLU A 53 -9.18 6.70 -7.55
CA GLU A 53 -7.77 7.02 -7.63
C GLU A 53 -7.09 6.65 -6.31
N VAL A 54 -5.79 6.40 -6.37
CA VAL A 54 -4.94 6.13 -5.21
C VAL A 54 -3.72 7.04 -5.29
N ASN A 55 -3.47 7.80 -4.23
CA ASN A 55 -2.33 8.69 -4.12
C ASN A 55 -1.15 7.96 -3.49
N LEU A 56 -0.17 7.62 -4.33
CA LEU A 56 1.03 6.91 -3.95
C LEU A 56 2.15 7.90 -3.67
N TYR A 57 2.55 8.00 -2.40
CA TYR A 57 3.69 8.80 -1.96
C TYR A 57 4.92 7.90 -1.95
N SER A 58 5.83 8.10 -2.90
CA SER A 58 6.96 7.19 -3.09
C SER A 58 8.30 7.90 -3.00
N SER A 59 9.19 7.38 -2.17
CA SER A 59 10.62 7.71 -2.21
C SER A 59 11.43 6.77 -3.09
N ARG A 60 10.72 5.94 -3.86
CA ARG A 60 11.26 4.92 -4.75
C ARG A 60 10.70 5.21 -6.13
N HIS A 61 11.53 5.75 -7.01
CA HIS A 61 11.17 5.83 -8.41
C HIS A 61 12.21 5.14 -9.28
N TYR A 62 11.73 4.22 -10.10
CA TYR A 62 12.38 3.81 -11.32
C TYR A 62 11.45 4.02 -12.50
N ASN A 63 12.04 4.29 -13.66
CA ASN A 63 11.31 4.37 -14.93
C ASN A 63 10.47 3.12 -15.21
N THR A 64 10.88 1.95 -14.69
CA THR A 64 10.17 0.67 -14.82
C THR A 64 8.90 0.57 -13.97
N ASP A 65 8.76 1.39 -12.93
CA ASP A 65 7.59 1.32 -12.03
C ASP A 65 6.32 1.86 -12.72
N THR A 66 6.48 2.70 -13.75
CA THR A 66 5.37 3.21 -14.56
C THR A 66 4.58 2.07 -15.22
N GLU A 67 5.27 1.03 -15.71
CA GLU A 67 4.59 -0.13 -16.32
C GLU A 67 3.78 -0.91 -15.28
N LEU A 68 4.29 -1.02 -14.05
CA LEU A 68 3.59 -1.65 -12.94
C LEU A 68 2.29 -0.89 -12.59
N TYR A 69 2.36 0.43 -12.46
CA TYR A 69 1.18 1.26 -12.14
C TYR A 69 0.14 1.25 -13.27
N ASN A 70 0.60 1.24 -14.52
CA ASN A 70 -0.28 1.11 -15.68
C ASN A 70 -0.96 -0.26 -15.72
N GLY A 71 -0.22 -1.33 -15.41
CA GLY A 71 -0.77 -2.68 -15.26
C GLY A 71 -1.87 -2.74 -14.19
N PHE A 72 -1.58 -2.21 -13.00
CA PHE A 72 -2.56 -2.09 -11.92
C PHE A 72 -3.80 -1.30 -12.35
N THR A 73 -3.62 -0.16 -13.01
CA THR A 73 -4.73 0.68 -13.50
C THR A 73 -5.56 -0.06 -14.54
N LYS A 74 -4.92 -0.82 -15.44
CA LYS A 74 -5.60 -1.61 -16.47
C LYS A 74 -6.42 -2.76 -15.88
N GLU A 75 -5.92 -3.41 -14.82
CA GLU A 75 -6.60 -4.52 -14.17
C GLU A 75 -7.74 -4.08 -13.25
N THR A 76 -7.58 -2.95 -12.55
CA THR A 76 -8.51 -2.51 -11.50
C THR A 76 -9.41 -1.36 -11.90
N GLY A 77 -9.02 -0.58 -12.92
CA GLY A 77 -9.64 0.70 -13.26
C GLY A 77 -9.26 1.85 -12.33
N ILE A 78 -8.41 1.62 -11.32
CA ILE A 78 -8.00 2.63 -10.33
C ILE A 78 -6.77 3.37 -10.84
N LYS A 79 -6.85 4.69 -10.92
CA LYS A 79 -5.73 5.54 -11.34
C LYS A 79 -4.71 5.70 -10.20
N VAL A 80 -3.43 5.55 -10.50
CA VAL A 80 -2.34 5.85 -9.55
C VAL A 80 -1.87 7.29 -9.75
N ASN A 81 -2.03 8.14 -8.73
CA ASN A 81 -1.47 9.47 -8.66
C ASN A 81 -0.14 9.41 -7.88
N LEU A 82 0.98 9.52 -8.58
CA LEU A 82 2.31 9.42 -7.96
C LEU A 82 2.77 10.78 -7.44
N VAL A 83 3.16 10.82 -6.17
CA VAL A 83 3.87 11.94 -5.53
C VAL A 83 5.26 11.47 -5.14
N GLU A 84 6.27 12.07 -5.75
CA GLU A 84 7.67 11.72 -5.52
C GLU A 84 8.34 12.67 -4.52
N GLY A 85 9.27 12.13 -3.74
CA GLY A 85 10.06 12.93 -2.81
C GLY A 85 11.07 12.09 -2.04
N LYS A 86 11.94 12.72 -1.26
CA LYS A 86 12.80 11.94 -0.35
C LYS A 86 11.96 11.36 0.77
N ALA A 87 12.36 10.21 1.30
CA ALA A 87 11.57 9.52 2.31
C ALA A 87 11.29 10.38 3.55
N ASP A 88 12.32 11.03 4.11
CA ASP A 88 12.16 11.87 5.29
C ASP A 88 11.28 13.11 4.99
N GLU A 89 11.37 13.67 3.78
CA GLU A 89 10.51 14.78 3.34
C GLU A 89 9.04 14.34 3.21
N LEU A 90 8.79 13.15 2.66
CA LEU A 90 7.43 12.59 2.52
C LEU A 90 6.82 12.21 3.87
N ILE A 91 7.61 11.65 4.79
CA ILE A 91 7.15 11.34 6.16
C ILE A 91 6.73 12.62 6.88
N GLU A 92 7.59 13.65 6.87
CA GLU A 92 7.26 14.93 7.50
C GLU A 92 6.08 15.62 6.82
N ARG A 93 5.96 15.49 5.49
CA ARG A 93 4.79 15.99 4.76
C ARG A 93 3.50 15.32 5.23
N ILE A 94 3.44 13.99 5.21
CA ILE A 94 2.23 13.24 5.64
C ILE A 94 1.87 13.60 7.08
N LYS A 95 2.86 13.66 7.96
CA LYS A 95 2.69 14.07 9.36
C LYS A 95 2.17 15.50 9.49
N SER A 96 2.66 16.44 8.67
CA SER A 96 2.23 17.84 8.69
C SER A 96 0.82 18.03 8.14
N GLU A 97 0.42 17.22 7.16
CA GLU A 97 -0.92 17.23 6.58
C GLU A 97 -1.94 16.60 7.56
N GLY A 98 -1.51 15.62 8.36
CA GLY A 98 -2.32 14.97 9.38
C GLY A 98 -3.56 14.30 8.78
N GLU A 99 -4.73 14.54 9.37
CA GLU A 99 -6.01 14.00 8.87
C GLU A 99 -6.39 14.53 7.48
N ASN A 100 -5.76 15.61 7.01
CA ASN A 100 -5.99 16.16 5.67
C ASN A 100 -5.02 15.60 4.63
N THR A 101 -4.17 14.63 5.00
CA THR A 101 -3.27 14.02 4.03
C THR A 101 -4.06 13.35 2.93
N GLN A 102 -3.58 13.52 1.70
CA GLN A 102 -4.14 12.81 0.56
C GLN A 102 -3.43 11.48 0.34
N ALA A 103 -2.37 11.16 1.11
CA ALA A 103 -1.59 9.95 0.92
C ALA A 103 -2.39 8.70 1.31
N ASP A 104 -2.61 7.81 0.35
CA ASP A 104 -3.25 6.50 0.58
C ASP A 104 -2.19 5.42 0.84
N VAL A 105 -1.07 5.50 0.13
CA VAL A 105 0.03 4.54 0.23
C VAL A 105 1.34 5.30 0.33
N PHE A 106 2.14 4.97 1.35
CA PHE A 106 3.53 5.41 1.44
C PHE A 106 4.49 4.26 1.10
N MET A 107 5.37 4.48 0.12
CA MET A 107 6.36 3.50 -0.32
C MET A 107 7.78 4.05 -0.18
N THR A 108 8.64 3.30 0.51
CA THR A 108 10.03 3.68 0.72
C THR A 108 10.98 2.48 0.65
N VAL A 109 12.27 2.73 0.90
CA VAL A 109 13.33 1.73 0.94
C VAL A 109 13.98 1.71 2.31
N ASP A 110 14.40 0.52 2.75
CA ASP A 110 15.03 0.27 4.05
C ASP A 110 14.05 0.20 5.22
N VAL A 111 14.23 -0.81 6.07
CA VAL A 111 13.43 -1.04 7.28
C VAL A 111 13.59 0.12 8.26
N ALA A 112 14.77 0.76 8.31
CA ALA A 112 14.98 1.93 9.17
C ALA A 112 14.04 3.10 8.84
N ARG A 113 13.64 3.26 7.57
CA ARG A 113 12.68 4.30 7.16
C ARG A 113 11.23 3.92 7.44
N LEU A 114 10.90 2.64 7.26
CA LEU A 114 9.59 2.12 7.67
C LEU A 114 9.38 2.27 9.17
N TRP A 115 10.41 1.99 9.97
CA TRP A 115 10.36 2.17 11.42
C TRP A 115 10.17 3.65 11.83
N ARG A 116 10.82 4.60 11.15
CA ARG A 116 10.58 6.04 11.40
C ARG A 116 9.16 6.46 11.04
N ALA A 117 8.62 5.95 9.93
CA ALA A 117 7.24 6.22 9.54
C ALA A 117 6.24 5.66 10.57
N GLU A 118 6.51 4.46 11.08
CA GLU A 118 5.76 3.85 12.18
C GLU A 118 5.82 4.70 13.47
N ASP A 119 7.01 5.15 13.89
CA ASP A 119 7.20 6.04 15.05
C ASP A 119 6.50 7.39 14.86
N ALA A 120 6.47 7.91 13.63
CA ALA A 120 5.72 9.09 13.25
C ALA A 120 4.19 8.86 13.18
N ALA A 121 3.71 7.64 13.43
CA ALA A 121 2.31 7.23 13.44
C ALA A 121 1.55 7.55 12.13
N ILE A 122 2.22 7.44 10.97
CA ILE A 122 1.60 7.72 9.67
C ILE A 122 0.93 6.50 9.03
N PHE A 123 1.11 5.31 9.61
CA PHE A 123 0.52 4.06 9.10
C PHE A 123 -0.76 3.70 9.83
N ALA A 124 -1.72 3.16 9.07
CA ALA A 124 -2.88 2.47 9.60
C ALA A 124 -2.68 0.95 9.50
N PRO A 125 -3.07 0.17 10.52
CA PRO A 125 -2.95 -1.28 10.46
C PRO A 125 -3.84 -1.85 9.37
N THR A 126 -3.29 -2.74 8.55
CA THR A 126 -4.00 -3.42 7.48
C THR A 126 -3.95 -4.94 7.70
N SER A 127 -5.11 -5.60 7.67
CA SER A 127 -5.20 -7.07 7.66
C SER A 127 -5.67 -7.54 6.28
N SER A 128 -4.91 -8.47 5.70
CA SER A 128 -5.19 -9.02 4.38
C SER A 128 -4.61 -10.42 4.30
N ALA A 129 -5.49 -11.41 4.11
CA ALA A 129 -5.08 -12.81 3.94
C ALA A 129 -4.08 -12.98 2.79
N ILE A 130 -4.26 -12.23 1.70
CA ILE A 130 -3.35 -12.26 0.55
C ILE A 130 -1.96 -11.75 0.95
N LEU A 131 -1.87 -10.63 1.68
CA LEU A 131 -0.58 -10.10 2.12
C LEU A 131 0.09 -11.03 3.13
N GLU A 132 -0.67 -11.57 4.08
CA GLU A 132 -0.18 -12.47 5.11
C GLU A 132 0.33 -13.81 4.56
N GLU A 133 -0.32 -14.34 3.51
CA GLU A 133 0.08 -15.56 2.80
C GLU A 133 1.29 -15.34 1.90
N ARG A 134 1.29 -14.24 1.13
CA ARG A 134 2.30 -13.99 0.07
C ARG A 134 3.59 -13.37 0.60
N ILE A 135 3.55 -12.69 1.74
CA ILE A 135 4.70 -11.98 2.32
C ILE A 135 5.15 -12.69 3.60
N PRO A 136 6.37 -13.26 3.62
CA PRO A 136 6.88 -13.94 4.81
C PRO A 136 6.89 -13.03 6.04
N ALA A 137 6.63 -13.62 7.21
CA ALA A 137 6.52 -12.89 8.48
C ALA A 137 7.77 -12.04 8.81
N SER A 138 8.96 -12.43 8.35
CA SER A 138 10.20 -11.65 8.55
C SER A 138 10.29 -10.37 7.70
N LEU A 139 9.34 -10.12 6.79
CA LEU A 139 9.34 -8.99 5.85
C LEU A 139 8.09 -8.14 5.95
N ARG A 140 7.33 -8.27 7.04
CA ARG A 140 6.16 -7.47 7.32
C ARG A 140 6.11 -7.16 8.80
N ASP A 141 5.43 -6.07 9.14
CA ASP A 141 5.16 -5.72 10.52
C ASP A 141 4.18 -6.72 11.16
N PRO A 142 4.41 -7.19 12.40
CA PRO A 142 3.47 -8.05 13.11
C PRO A 142 2.10 -7.43 13.36
N ASN A 143 1.99 -6.09 13.42
CA ASN A 143 0.72 -5.38 13.59
C ASN A 143 0.08 -4.95 12.25
N GLY A 144 0.68 -5.33 11.12
CA GLY A 144 0.17 -5.02 9.79
C GLY A 144 0.35 -3.56 9.37
N LEU A 145 1.29 -2.82 9.95
CA LEU A 145 1.55 -1.42 9.63
C LEU A 145 2.31 -1.23 8.31
N TRP A 146 3.17 -2.18 7.93
CA TRP A 146 3.92 -2.13 6.68
C TRP A 146 4.25 -3.52 6.15
N PHE A 147 4.50 -3.60 4.83
CA PHE A 147 4.76 -4.83 4.10
C PHE A 147 5.92 -4.66 3.10
N GLY A 148 6.86 -5.61 3.07
CA GLY A 148 8.01 -5.61 2.18
C GLY A 148 7.73 -6.33 0.86
N PHE A 149 7.73 -5.59 -0.26
CA PHE A 149 7.49 -6.15 -1.59
C PHE A 149 8.75 -6.63 -2.32
N THR A 150 9.91 -6.10 -1.95
CA THR A 150 11.20 -6.47 -2.56
C THR A 150 12.25 -6.74 -1.50
N ARG A 151 13.24 -7.58 -1.83
CA ARG A 151 14.39 -7.88 -0.96
C ARG A 151 15.67 -7.41 -1.61
N ARG A 152 16.62 -6.99 -0.79
CA ARG A 152 17.99 -6.71 -1.22
C ARG A 152 18.94 -7.38 -0.26
N ALA A 153 19.96 -8.03 -0.81
CA ALA A 153 21.11 -8.44 -0.05
C ALA A 153 22.15 -7.32 -0.17
N ARG A 154 22.64 -6.83 0.98
CA ARG A 154 23.97 -6.23 1.01
C ARG A 154 24.93 -7.40 0.86
N VAL A 155 25.91 -7.30 -0.03
CA VAL A 155 26.86 -8.37 -0.33
C VAL A 155 28.26 -7.78 -0.42
N ILE A 156 29.27 -8.62 -0.27
CA ILE A 156 30.66 -8.21 -0.41
C ILE A 156 31.00 -8.24 -1.90
N MET A 157 31.25 -7.06 -2.47
CA MET A 157 31.81 -6.94 -3.82
C MET A 157 33.33 -6.94 -3.76
N TYR A 158 33.98 -7.66 -4.66
CA TYR A 158 35.44 -7.76 -4.69
C TYR A 158 35.96 -7.77 -6.13
N ASN A 159 37.21 -7.32 -6.30
CA ASN A 159 37.92 -7.39 -7.57
C ASN A 159 38.50 -8.81 -7.74
N GLN A 160 38.05 -9.52 -8.78
CA GLN A 160 38.43 -10.91 -9.06
C GLN A 160 39.92 -11.10 -9.35
N ASP A 161 40.62 -10.07 -9.83
CA ASP A 161 42.07 -10.13 -10.09
C ASP A 161 42.89 -10.01 -8.80
N LYS A 162 42.28 -9.51 -7.72
CA LYS A 162 42.98 -9.16 -6.47
C LYS A 162 42.56 -9.98 -5.25
N VAL A 163 41.36 -10.53 -5.26
CA VAL A 163 40.76 -11.22 -4.10
C VAL A 163 40.09 -12.48 -4.60
N LYS A 164 40.38 -13.61 -3.95
CA LYS A 164 39.69 -14.87 -4.23
C LYS A 164 38.45 -15.05 -3.35
N PRO A 165 37.39 -15.72 -3.81
CA PRO A 165 36.21 -15.95 -2.99
C PRO A 165 36.50 -16.68 -1.67
N GLU A 166 37.50 -17.58 -1.64
CA GLU A 166 37.86 -18.32 -0.43
C GLU A 166 38.49 -17.43 0.66
N GLU A 167 38.92 -16.22 0.27
CA GLU A 167 39.41 -15.21 1.19
C GLU A 167 38.26 -14.43 1.85
N LEU A 168 37.04 -14.54 1.35
CA LEU A 168 35.87 -13.86 1.90
C LEU A 168 35.08 -14.81 2.80
N SER A 169 34.60 -14.30 3.93
CA SER A 169 33.78 -15.08 4.84
C SER A 169 32.61 -14.25 5.36
N THR A 170 32.83 -13.53 6.45
CA THR A 170 31.81 -12.79 7.20
C THR A 170 32.05 -11.29 7.11
N TYR A 171 31.04 -10.50 7.50
CA TYR A 171 31.21 -9.05 7.59
C TYR A 171 32.24 -8.67 8.66
N GLU A 172 32.32 -9.45 9.73
CA GLU A 172 33.25 -9.27 10.83
C GLU A 172 34.71 -9.45 10.37
N ASP A 173 34.97 -10.39 9.45
CA ASP A 173 36.31 -10.59 8.88
C ASP A 173 36.82 -9.37 8.12
N LEU A 174 35.92 -8.55 7.55
CA LEU A 174 36.29 -7.32 6.83
C LEU A 174 36.96 -6.26 7.71
N ALA A 175 36.83 -6.35 9.04
CA ALA A 175 37.56 -5.50 9.99
C ALA A 175 39.00 -5.99 10.26
N GLY A 176 39.40 -7.13 9.69
CA GLY A 176 40.70 -7.73 9.89
C GLY A 176 41.86 -6.93 9.26
N PRO A 177 43.10 -7.09 9.76
CA PRO A 177 44.27 -6.34 9.29
C PRO A 177 44.60 -6.59 7.82
N LYS A 178 44.24 -7.76 7.29
CA LYS A 178 44.33 -8.14 5.87
C LYS A 178 43.70 -7.14 4.92
N TRP A 179 42.60 -6.50 5.33
CA TRP A 179 41.83 -5.59 4.50
C TRP A 179 42.26 -4.13 4.63
N LYS A 180 43.26 -3.84 5.48
CA LYS A 180 43.74 -2.48 5.74
C LYS A 180 44.43 -1.91 4.50
N GLY A 181 43.92 -0.78 3.99
CA GLY A 181 44.49 -0.08 2.83
C GLY A 181 43.93 -0.55 1.47
N LEU A 182 43.11 -1.60 1.45
CA LEU A 182 42.25 -1.94 0.30
C LEU A 182 41.02 -1.02 0.38
N GLY A 183 41.13 0.16 -0.23
CA GLY A 183 40.10 1.20 -0.18
C GLY A 183 38.71 0.68 -0.57
N ASN A 184 37.71 1.06 0.23
CA ASN A 184 36.27 0.81 0.06
C ASN A 184 35.91 -0.53 -0.60
N ILE A 185 35.88 -1.58 0.22
CA ILE A 185 35.07 -2.77 -0.01
C ILE A 185 33.61 -2.34 0.21
N GLY A 186 32.94 -1.91 -0.86
CA GLY A 186 31.58 -1.36 -0.85
C GLY A 186 30.70 -2.04 -1.88
#